data_AF-A0A7J2RB05-F1
#
_entry.id   AF-A0A7J2RB05-F1
#
_cell.length_a   1.000
_cell.length_b   1.000
_cell.length_c   1.000
_cell.angle_alpha   90.00
_cell.angle_beta   90.00
_cell.angle_gamma   90.00
#
_symmetry.space_group_name_H-M   'P 1'
#
loop_
_entity.id
_entity.type
_entity.pdbx_description
1 polymer ?
#
loop_
_entity_poly.entity_id
_entity_poly.type
_entity_poly.pdbx_seq_one_letter_code
_entity_poly.pdbx_strand_id
1 'polypeptide(L)'
;MKRRMNYSVFVVMLIVGILIPVISNNIVINASADEEEPSEKAIVYSDLTAGDPLQADIRWNEWEGTVAVSNYTDDPYEGSNSMCITPTGSLWWGMGVEAIPRESLYLWTGGEFVFSIKTIYSGAFVVGFQSGIHPTTHVDAFIPIVPGRYGYENDGNWHQVQIPIDDIVEEAPMVDIGDLANVFVIMDDGAVDNQPIYVDDIYYVKSPDFEPETEKPTKPKGLQATYIYDTRVHFTWEPSSDNIGIAGYNIYQDGVEIGSTTKVKNSYTALNLTAGTTYSFNVRAYDIPRNLSPMSSTLKVTTMIYEGTKNLTLVWSEEFNYTGLPDSSIWNYEDWEPGKVNDELQKYTKERLENTRVEDDHLIIEARRDFYNGYEYTSGRLTSQNKGDWKYGRIEAKIMLPVGIGTWPAFWMMPTDSKYGGWPDSGEIDILEHVGYDPGEVHGTVHTEAYNWPAGTQVGNSTTVEDCQYNYHVYALEWTEDKMEWYVDDNLYFSFYKEGSSDVWPFDQEFYVILNIAIGGNWGGVEGVNNSIFPTSMLVDYVRVYSIESPIGHIPGSSTSIPGYRIELLLISIFFGLVILKKKFNT
;
A
#
# COMPACT_ATOMS: atom_id res chain seq x y z
N MET A 1 -74.17 -10.19 -8.24
CA MET A 1 -74.94 -9.93 -9.47
C MET A 1 -73.94 -9.73 -10.61
N LYS A 2 -73.86 -10.68 -11.56
CA LYS A 2 -73.24 -10.67 -12.92
C LYS A 2 -71.82 -10.05 -13.08
N ARG A 3 -70.71 -10.77 -13.29
CA ARG A 3 -70.27 -11.71 -14.36
C ARG A 3 -70.34 -11.15 -15.81
N ARG A 4 -69.16 -11.03 -16.45
CA ARG A 4 -68.74 -11.36 -17.86
C ARG A 4 -67.29 -10.85 -18.01
N MET A 5 -66.21 -11.59 -18.30
CA MET A 5 -65.89 -12.76 -19.15
C MET A 5 -66.16 -12.60 -20.65
N ASN A 6 -65.06 -12.63 -21.42
CA ASN A 6 -64.81 -13.23 -22.74
C ASN A 6 -63.29 -13.56 -22.74
N TYR A 7 -62.77 -14.81 -22.71
CA TYR A 7 -62.68 -15.86 -23.76
C TYR A 7 -62.13 -15.33 -25.10
N SER A 8 -61.17 -15.91 -25.82
CA SER A 8 -60.30 -17.11 -25.76
C SER A 8 -59.32 -16.97 -26.93
N VAL A 9 -58.10 -17.53 -26.88
CA VAL A 9 -57.54 -18.46 -27.91
C VAL A 9 -56.27 -19.09 -27.33
N PHE A 10 -56.27 -20.43 -27.37
CA PHE A 10 -55.14 -21.33 -27.13
C PHE A 10 -54.14 -21.25 -28.30
N VAL A 11 -52.84 -21.16 -28.00
CA VAL A 11 -51.80 -21.89 -28.73
C VAL A 11 -50.78 -22.41 -27.73
N VAL A 12 -50.67 -23.73 -27.66
CA VAL A 12 -49.64 -24.48 -26.97
C VAL A 12 -48.40 -24.48 -27.87
N MET A 13 -47.25 -24.05 -27.33
CA MET A 13 -45.95 -24.43 -27.89
C MET A 13 -44.99 -24.78 -26.75
N LEU A 14 -44.52 -26.03 -26.81
CA LEU A 14 -43.45 -26.61 -26.01
C LEU A 14 -42.22 -25.68 -26.00
N ILE A 15 -41.68 -25.37 -24.82
CA ILE A 15 -40.24 -25.18 -24.65
C ILE A 15 -39.82 -26.01 -23.44
N VAL A 16 -38.93 -26.93 -23.72
CA VAL A 16 -38.32 -27.92 -22.84
C VAL A 16 -37.49 -27.22 -21.76
N GLY A 17 -37.58 -27.72 -20.53
CA GLY A 17 -36.80 -27.22 -19.41
C GLY A 17 -35.30 -27.45 -19.59
N ILE A 18 -34.51 -26.47 -19.14
CA ILE A 18 -33.10 -26.66 -18.85
C ILE A 18 -32.91 -26.24 -17.40
N LEU A 19 -32.75 -27.24 -16.54
CA LEU A 19 -32.09 -27.07 -15.25
C LEU A 19 -30.65 -26.65 -15.53
N ILE A 20 -30.20 -25.57 -14.89
CA ILE A 20 -28.78 -25.21 -14.84
C ILE A 20 -28.13 -26.15 -13.81
N PRO A 21 -27.21 -27.04 -14.19
CA PRO A 21 -26.36 -27.71 -13.22
C PRO A 21 -25.21 -26.78 -12.84
N VAL A 22 -25.02 -26.59 -11.53
CA VAL A 22 -23.73 -26.17 -10.98
C VAL A 22 -22.77 -27.32 -11.27
N ILE A 23 -21.93 -27.17 -12.29
CA ILE A 23 -20.82 -28.08 -12.55
C ILE A 23 -19.66 -27.59 -11.70
N SER A 24 -19.38 -28.31 -10.62
CA SER A 24 -18.04 -28.36 -10.05
C SER A 24 -17.12 -28.94 -11.14
N ASN A 25 -16.21 -28.12 -11.68
CA ASN A 25 -15.16 -28.61 -12.57
C ASN A 25 -14.18 -29.43 -11.74
N ASN A 26 -14.50 -30.70 -11.51
CA ASN A 26 -13.47 -31.71 -11.32
C ASN A 26 -12.80 -31.90 -12.68
N ILE A 27 -11.51 -31.61 -12.73
CA ILE A 27 -10.64 -31.94 -13.86
C ILE A 27 -10.75 -33.45 -14.09
N VAL A 28 -11.23 -33.84 -15.27
CA VAL A 28 -11.21 -35.23 -15.74
C VAL A 28 -9.97 -35.38 -16.61
N ILE A 29 -9.01 -36.18 -16.13
CA ILE A 29 -7.82 -36.58 -16.85
C ILE A 29 -8.25 -37.56 -17.96
N ASN A 30 -8.05 -37.18 -19.23
CA ASN A 30 -8.19 -38.10 -20.35
C ASN A 30 -6.88 -38.86 -20.54
N ALA A 31 -6.79 -40.08 -19.99
CA ALA A 31 -5.82 -41.06 -20.42
C ALA A 31 -6.37 -41.79 -21.66
N SER A 32 -5.77 -41.57 -22.84
CA SER A 32 -5.97 -42.46 -23.99
C SER A 32 -4.98 -43.61 -23.89
N ALA A 33 -5.50 -44.84 -23.89
CA ALA A 33 -4.73 -46.07 -23.91
C ALA A 33 -4.00 -46.25 -25.25
N ASP A 34 -2.68 -46.43 -25.20
CA ASP A 34 -1.99 -47.62 -25.73
C ASP A 34 -0.50 -47.62 -25.29
N GLU A 35 -0.14 -48.69 -24.59
CA GLU A 35 1.19 -49.29 -24.30
C GLU A 35 2.32 -48.51 -23.55
N GLU A 36 2.69 -49.08 -22.39
CA GLU A 36 3.81 -48.83 -21.45
C GLU A 36 3.80 -47.53 -20.62
N GLU A 37 3.56 -47.65 -19.31
CA GLU A 37 3.64 -46.54 -18.33
C GLU A 37 5.08 -46.03 -18.14
N PRO A 38 5.24 -44.70 -18.14
CA PRO A 38 6.05 -44.03 -17.13
C PRO A 38 5.25 -42.90 -16.46
N SER A 39 5.52 -42.65 -15.18
CA SER A 39 5.22 -41.44 -14.37
C SER A 39 4.22 -40.41 -14.94
N GLU A 40 3.14 -40.11 -14.19
CA GLU A 40 2.18 -39.02 -14.49
C GLU A 40 2.90 -37.68 -14.78
N LYS A 41 3.09 -37.33 -16.07
CA LYS A 41 3.37 -35.97 -16.54
C LYS A 41 2.07 -35.18 -16.46
N ALA A 42 1.98 -34.08 -15.72
CA ALA A 42 0.67 -33.40 -15.50
C ALA A 42 0.60 -31.89 -15.81
N ILE A 43 1.70 -31.18 -16.03
CA ILE A 43 1.67 -29.88 -16.74
C ILE A 43 2.57 -30.07 -17.95
N VAL A 44 2.03 -29.98 -19.16
CA VAL A 44 2.76 -30.24 -20.40
C VAL A 44 2.49 -29.10 -21.36
N TYR A 45 3.54 -28.36 -21.72
CA TYR A 45 3.55 -27.43 -22.84
C TYR A 45 4.35 -28.05 -23.99
N SER A 46 3.67 -28.90 -24.76
CA SER A 46 4.19 -29.51 -26.00
C SER A 46 3.81 -28.64 -27.21
N ASP A 47 4.61 -28.66 -28.28
CA ASP A 47 4.40 -27.85 -29.50
C ASP A 47 4.30 -26.32 -29.24
N LEU A 48 5.28 -25.73 -28.54
CA LEU A 48 5.24 -24.31 -28.17
C LEU A 48 5.14 -23.37 -29.39
N THR A 49 4.17 -22.45 -29.38
CA THR A 49 4.05 -21.38 -30.40
C THR A 49 4.19 -19.98 -29.79
N ALA A 50 4.85 -19.08 -30.52
CA ALA A 50 4.86 -17.65 -30.27
C ALA A 50 3.45 -17.08 -30.47
N GLY A 51 2.80 -16.75 -29.36
CA GLY A 51 1.55 -16.01 -29.33
C GLY A 51 0.25 -16.82 -29.19
N ASP A 52 0.28 -18.16 -29.10
CA ASP A 52 -0.94 -18.89 -28.70
C ASP A 52 -1.17 -18.84 -27.18
N PRO A 53 -2.42 -18.61 -26.73
CA PRO A 53 -2.80 -18.83 -25.35
C PRO A 53 -2.78 -20.35 -25.08
N LEU A 54 -1.76 -20.81 -24.36
CA LEU A 54 -1.71 -22.15 -23.79
C LEU A 54 -2.80 -22.26 -22.72
N GLN A 55 -4.01 -22.64 -23.13
CA GLN A 55 -5.24 -22.57 -22.32
C GLN A 55 -5.57 -21.13 -21.86
N ALA A 56 -6.74 -20.90 -21.26
CA ALA A 56 -7.32 -19.57 -21.03
C ALA A 56 -6.51 -18.63 -20.09
N ASP A 57 -5.38 -19.10 -19.56
CA ASP A 57 -4.91 -18.76 -18.22
C ASP A 57 -3.38 -18.60 -18.11
N ILE A 58 -2.62 -18.63 -19.22
CA ILE A 58 -1.15 -18.50 -19.23
C ILE A 58 -0.68 -17.46 -20.26
N ARG A 59 0.27 -16.59 -19.87
CA ARG A 59 0.77 -15.49 -20.70
C ARG A 59 2.29 -15.46 -20.74
N TRP A 60 2.86 -15.39 -21.95
CA TRP A 60 4.26 -15.00 -22.11
C TRP A 60 4.44 -13.55 -21.69
N ASN A 61 5.45 -13.32 -20.85
CA ASN A 61 5.78 -12.00 -20.35
C ASN A 61 7.20 -11.67 -20.78
N GLU A 62 7.32 -10.88 -21.84
CA GLU A 62 8.58 -10.34 -22.35
C GLU A 62 8.92 -9.08 -21.56
N TRP A 63 10.14 -9.00 -21.03
CA TRP A 63 10.52 -7.88 -20.18
C TRP A 63 11.31 -6.84 -20.94
N GLU A 64 10.84 -5.59 -20.86
CA GLU A 64 11.53 -4.39 -21.31
C GLU A 64 11.94 -4.40 -22.81
N GLY A 65 11.33 -5.26 -23.62
CA GLY A 65 11.70 -5.45 -25.02
C GLY A 65 13.12 -5.98 -25.21
N THR A 66 13.63 -6.74 -24.24
CA THR A 66 15.00 -7.30 -24.24
C THR A 66 15.11 -8.63 -24.98
N VAL A 67 13.98 -9.20 -25.41
CA VAL A 67 13.90 -10.43 -26.20
C VAL A 67 13.01 -10.22 -27.43
N ALA A 68 13.27 -10.97 -28.49
CA ALA A 68 12.36 -11.16 -29.61
C ALA A 68 11.95 -12.64 -29.68
N VAL A 69 10.66 -12.91 -29.55
CA VAL A 69 10.10 -14.28 -29.54
C VAL A 69 9.44 -14.60 -30.88
N SER A 70 9.69 -15.79 -31.41
CA SER A 70 9.13 -16.24 -32.70
C SER A 70 8.92 -17.76 -32.76
N ASN A 71 8.12 -18.21 -33.73
CA ASN A 71 7.94 -19.63 -34.03
C ASN A 71 9.13 -20.22 -34.78
N TYR A 72 9.51 -21.45 -34.46
CA TYR A 72 10.54 -22.21 -35.15
C TYR A 72 10.03 -23.59 -35.57
N THR A 73 9.85 -23.76 -36.88
CA THR A 73 9.24 -24.96 -37.47
C THR A 73 10.24 -25.85 -38.23
N ASP A 74 11.51 -25.42 -38.35
CA ASP A 74 12.48 -26.08 -39.22
C ASP A 74 13.06 -27.37 -38.60
N ASP A 75 13.25 -27.39 -37.27
CA ASP A 75 13.81 -28.51 -36.51
C ASP A 75 13.36 -28.47 -35.03
N PRO A 76 12.04 -28.55 -34.75
CA PRO A 76 11.52 -28.58 -33.38
C PRO A 76 11.96 -29.85 -32.64
N TYR A 77 11.90 -29.87 -31.31
CA TYR A 77 12.33 -31.05 -30.53
C TYR A 77 11.41 -32.24 -30.83
N GLU A 78 10.12 -31.97 -30.85
CA GLU A 78 9.06 -32.88 -31.27
C GLU A 78 8.02 -32.13 -32.11
N GLY A 79 6.98 -32.82 -32.56
CA GLY A 79 5.85 -32.19 -33.22
C GLY A 79 6.20 -31.33 -34.44
N SER A 80 5.62 -30.14 -34.52
CA SER A 80 5.70 -29.27 -35.70
C SER A 80 6.23 -27.86 -35.44
N ASN A 81 6.44 -27.48 -34.18
CA ASN A 81 6.88 -26.15 -33.82
C ASN A 81 7.57 -26.10 -32.46
N SER A 82 8.52 -25.19 -32.31
CA SER A 82 9.10 -24.82 -31.02
C SER A 82 9.27 -23.29 -30.91
N MET A 83 9.56 -22.81 -29.70
CA MET A 83 9.76 -21.38 -29.47
C MET A 83 11.21 -20.99 -29.73
N CYS A 84 11.42 -19.91 -30.49
CA CYS A 84 12.72 -19.27 -30.66
C CYS A 84 12.76 -17.95 -29.89
N ILE A 85 13.64 -17.87 -28.90
CA ILE A 85 13.95 -16.67 -28.13
C ILE A 85 15.25 -16.11 -28.70
N THR A 86 15.21 -14.87 -29.19
CA THR A 86 16.41 -14.14 -29.59
C THR A 86 16.66 -13.03 -28.57
N PRO A 87 17.71 -13.14 -27.74
CA PRO A 87 18.17 -12.04 -26.91
C PRO A 87 18.49 -10.79 -27.75
N THR A 88 17.96 -9.64 -27.36
CA THR A 88 18.16 -8.34 -28.04
C THR A 88 18.63 -7.22 -27.13
N GLY A 89 18.61 -7.45 -25.80
CA GLY A 89 19.11 -6.51 -24.81
C GLY A 89 20.62 -6.27 -24.90
N SER A 90 21.09 -5.17 -24.30
CA SER A 90 22.49 -4.75 -24.36
C SER A 90 23.31 -5.09 -23.10
N LEU A 91 22.63 -5.29 -21.97
CA LEU A 91 23.23 -5.57 -20.67
C LEU A 91 22.54 -6.70 -19.90
N TRP A 92 21.33 -7.07 -20.31
CA TRP A 92 20.55 -8.17 -19.75
C TRP A 92 19.42 -8.52 -20.73
N TRP A 93 18.83 -9.70 -20.57
CA TRP A 93 17.57 -10.07 -21.20
C TRP A 93 16.80 -11.07 -20.35
N GLY A 94 15.48 -11.08 -20.46
CA GLY A 94 14.66 -12.05 -19.75
C GLY A 94 13.23 -12.11 -20.22
N MET A 95 12.61 -13.25 -19.94
CA MET A 95 11.18 -13.46 -20.13
C MET A 95 10.67 -14.55 -19.17
N GLY A 96 9.36 -14.57 -18.96
CA GLY A 96 8.69 -15.58 -18.15
C GLY A 96 7.38 -16.08 -18.72
N VAL A 97 6.88 -17.16 -18.12
CA VAL A 97 5.55 -17.75 -18.31
C VAL A 97 4.72 -17.44 -17.06
N GLU A 98 3.78 -16.52 -17.20
CA GLU A 98 2.88 -16.12 -16.12
C GLU A 98 1.72 -17.12 -15.99
N ALA A 99 1.42 -17.53 -14.76
CA ALA A 99 0.30 -18.42 -14.42
C ALA A 99 -0.86 -17.65 -13.76
N ILE A 100 -2.06 -17.74 -14.34
CA ILE A 100 -3.28 -17.10 -13.83
C ILE A 100 -4.45 -18.10 -13.90
N PRO A 101 -4.83 -18.81 -12.82
CA PRO A 101 -4.43 -18.58 -11.43
C PRO A 101 -2.99 -19.01 -11.15
N ARG A 102 -2.43 -18.51 -10.03
CA ARG A 102 -1.10 -18.89 -9.55
C ARG A 102 -1.00 -20.39 -9.31
N GLU A 103 0.18 -20.94 -9.59
CA GLU A 103 0.46 -22.37 -9.54
C GLU A 103 1.26 -22.78 -8.31
N SER A 104 1.15 -24.06 -7.94
CA SER A 104 1.90 -24.65 -6.82
C SER A 104 2.77 -25.80 -7.31
N LEU A 105 4.09 -25.71 -7.07
CA LEU A 105 5.03 -26.80 -7.30
C LEU A 105 5.11 -27.80 -6.16
N TYR A 106 4.38 -27.58 -5.06
CA TYR A 106 4.46 -28.46 -3.90
C TYR A 106 4.09 -29.91 -4.22
N LEU A 107 3.10 -30.13 -5.09
CA LEU A 107 2.67 -31.48 -5.49
C LEU A 107 3.71 -32.22 -6.36
N TRP A 108 4.82 -31.56 -6.68
CA TRP A 108 5.89 -32.01 -7.55
C TRP A 108 7.23 -32.16 -6.81
N THR A 109 7.27 -31.87 -5.51
CA THR A 109 8.47 -32.04 -4.68
C THR A 109 8.98 -33.49 -4.77
N GLY A 110 10.31 -33.67 -4.77
CA GLY A 110 10.97 -34.94 -5.08
C GLY A 110 10.88 -35.39 -6.54
N GLY A 111 10.18 -34.64 -7.40
CA GLY A 111 10.10 -34.83 -8.84
C GLY A 111 11.07 -33.95 -9.61
N GLU A 112 10.80 -33.73 -10.90
CA GLU A 112 11.66 -32.98 -11.81
C GLU A 112 10.88 -31.92 -12.60
N PHE A 113 11.46 -30.75 -12.77
CA PHE A 113 11.11 -29.79 -13.81
C PHE A 113 11.91 -30.07 -15.07
N VAL A 114 11.23 -30.20 -16.20
CA VAL A 114 11.82 -30.64 -17.45
C VAL A 114 11.50 -29.66 -18.57
N PHE A 115 12.52 -29.32 -19.36
CA PHE A 115 12.35 -28.59 -20.62
C PHE A 115 13.36 -29.03 -21.66
N SER A 116 13.01 -28.93 -22.93
CA SER A 116 13.91 -29.18 -24.05
C SER A 116 14.49 -27.85 -24.53
N ILE A 117 15.80 -27.81 -24.75
CA ILE A 117 16.52 -26.61 -25.20
C ILE A 117 17.55 -26.94 -26.27
N LYS A 118 17.71 -26.03 -27.23
CA LYS A 118 18.76 -26.07 -28.25
C LYS A 118 19.31 -24.67 -28.43
N THR A 119 20.63 -24.51 -28.30
CA THR A 119 21.29 -23.23 -28.54
C THR A 119 22.79 -23.38 -28.77
N ILE A 120 23.40 -22.29 -29.27
CA ILE A 120 24.84 -22.02 -29.25
C ILE A 120 25.14 -20.68 -28.54
N TYR A 121 24.18 -20.15 -27.78
CA TYR A 121 24.30 -18.92 -27.01
C TYR A 121 25.43 -19.03 -25.98
N SER A 122 26.36 -18.07 -26.01
CA SER A 122 27.60 -18.13 -25.21
C SER A 122 27.50 -17.46 -23.84
N GLY A 123 26.37 -16.81 -23.54
CA GLY A 123 26.11 -16.22 -22.23
C GLY A 123 25.70 -17.24 -21.16
N ALA A 124 25.60 -16.78 -19.91
CA ALA A 124 25.42 -17.61 -18.73
C ALA A 124 23.98 -17.51 -18.21
N PHE A 125 23.03 -17.99 -19.01
CA PHE A 125 21.62 -17.89 -18.65
C PHE A 125 21.23 -18.78 -17.47
N VAL A 126 20.20 -18.35 -16.77
CA VAL A 126 19.54 -19.05 -15.68
C VAL A 126 18.11 -19.38 -16.09
N VAL A 127 17.54 -20.42 -15.47
CA VAL A 127 16.10 -20.69 -15.48
C VAL A 127 15.55 -20.72 -14.07
N GLY A 128 14.28 -20.39 -13.90
CA GLY A 128 13.61 -20.66 -12.64
C GLY A 128 12.20 -20.09 -12.52
N PHE A 129 11.85 -19.56 -11.34
CA PHE A 129 10.47 -19.36 -10.91
C PHE A 129 10.33 -18.06 -10.11
N GLN A 130 9.12 -17.49 -10.10
CA GLN A 130 8.84 -16.28 -9.32
C GLN A 130 7.55 -16.45 -8.51
N SER A 131 7.63 -16.11 -7.23
CA SER A 131 6.45 -15.95 -6.33
C SER A 131 6.22 -14.47 -6.04
N GLY A 132 5.03 -14.09 -5.55
CA GLY A 132 4.71 -12.69 -5.23
C GLY A 132 4.10 -11.91 -6.41
N ILE A 133 3.99 -10.58 -6.30
CA ILE A 133 3.37 -9.74 -7.35
C ILE A 133 4.48 -9.11 -8.19
N HIS A 134 4.58 -9.48 -9.46
CA HIS A 134 5.42 -8.78 -10.42
C HIS A 134 4.81 -7.41 -10.77
N PRO A 135 5.58 -6.32 -10.89
CA PRO A 135 7.03 -6.22 -10.63
C PRO A 135 7.37 -5.85 -9.17
N THR A 136 6.39 -5.56 -8.32
CA THR A 136 6.58 -4.78 -7.08
C THR A 136 7.10 -5.55 -5.87
N THR A 137 6.82 -6.86 -5.75
CA THR A 137 7.11 -7.66 -4.53
C THR A 137 7.46 -9.12 -4.83
N HIS A 138 8.04 -9.39 -6.00
CA HIS A 138 8.37 -10.75 -6.41
C HIS A 138 9.63 -11.27 -5.71
N VAL A 139 9.69 -12.60 -5.54
CA VAL A 139 10.87 -13.31 -5.06
C VAL A 139 11.24 -14.37 -6.09
N ASP A 140 12.51 -14.39 -6.48
CA ASP A 140 13.05 -15.21 -7.55
C ASP A 140 13.78 -16.45 -7.06
N ALA A 141 13.64 -17.52 -7.84
CA ALA A 141 14.50 -18.70 -7.82
C ALA A 141 15.20 -18.77 -9.17
N PHE A 142 16.53 -18.77 -9.20
CA PHE A 142 17.30 -18.88 -10.43
C PHE A 142 18.35 -19.98 -10.33
N ILE A 143 18.34 -20.87 -11.32
CA ILE A 143 19.25 -21.99 -11.44
C ILE A 143 20.14 -21.79 -12.67
N PRO A 144 21.47 -21.72 -12.50
CA PRO A 144 22.40 -21.66 -13.61
C PRO A 144 22.34 -22.92 -14.48
N ILE A 145 22.17 -22.72 -15.79
CA ILE A 145 22.25 -23.78 -16.79
C ILE A 145 23.60 -23.72 -17.48
N VAL A 146 24.46 -24.66 -17.11
CA VAL A 146 25.84 -24.75 -17.59
C VAL A 146 26.10 -26.14 -18.19
N PRO A 147 26.93 -26.26 -19.24
CA PRO A 147 27.23 -27.55 -19.86
C PRO A 147 27.65 -28.61 -18.84
N GLY A 148 27.04 -29.80 -18.95
CA GLY A 148 27.24 -30.93 -18.03
C GLY A 148 26.36 -30.93 -16.77
N ARG A 149 25.51 -29.91 -16.55
CA ARG A 149 24.52 -29.87 -15.45
C ARG A 149 23.12 -30.20 -15.97
N TYR A 150 22.37 -31.03 -15.24
CA TYR A 150 20.97 -31.38 -15.55
C TYR A 150 20.70 -31.92 -16.96
N GLY A 151 21.72 -32.43 -17.65
CA GLY A 151 21.61 -32.93 -19.03
C GLY A 151 21.78 -31.86 -20.12
N TYR A 152 22.12 -30.62 -19.76
CA TYR A 152 22.37 -29.55 -20.72
C TYR A 152 23.78 -29.61 -21.34
N GLU A 153 23.86 -29.39 -22.65
CA GLU A 153 25.11 -29.11 -23.38
C GLU A 153 24.88 -27.95 -24.37
N ASN A 154 25.92 -27.13 -24.58
CA ASN A 154 25.85 -25.96 -25.48
C ASN A 154 26.55 -26.26 -26.82
N ASP A 155 25.98 -27.19 -27.60
CA ASP A 155 26.59 -27.73 -28.82
C ASP A 155 25.74 -27.53 -30.08
N GLY A 156 24.63 -26.81 -29.98
CA GLY A 156 23.68 -26.57 -31.07
C GLY A 156 22.75 -27.74 -31.38
N ASN A 157 22.77 -28.83 -30.60
CA ASN A 157 21.78 -29.90 -30.65
C ASN A 157 20.71 -29.71 -29.58
N TRP A 158 19.60 -30.45 -29.70
CA TRP A 158 18.58 -30.50 -28.66
C TRP A 158 19.03 -31.33 -27.47
N HIS A 159 18.83 -30.78 -26.27
CA HIS A 159 19.04 -31.46 -25.00
C HIS A 159 17.81 -31.30 -24.14
N GLN A 160 17.44 -32.37 -23.44
CA GLN A 160 16.39 -32.32 -22.42
C GLN A 160 17.02 -32.04 -21.07
N VAL A 161 16.70 -30.88 -20.49
CA VAL A 161 17.16 -30.44 -19.19
C VAL A 161 16.19 -30.92 -18.13
N GLN A 162 16.68 -31.64 -17.14
CA GLN A 162 15.91 -32.22 -16.04
C GLN A 162 16.44 -31.69 -14.71
N ILE A 163 15.71 -30.78 -14.08
CA ILE A 163 16.07 -30.12 -12.83
C ILE A 163 15.24 -30.72 -11.70
N PRO A 164 15.84 -31.35 -10.68
CA PRO A 164 15.10 -31.78 -9.49
C PRO A 164 14.38 -30.60 -8.84
N ILE A 165 13.10 -30.77 -8.48
CA ILE A 165 12.34 -29.73 -7.76
C ILE A 165 13.01 -29.40 -6.41
N ASP A 166 13.66 -30.37 -5.79
CA ASP A 166 14.34 -30.17 -4.51
C ASP A 166 15.56 -29.24 -4.65
N ASP A 167 16.26 -29.28 -5.79
CA ASP A 167 17.36 -28.35 -6.09
C ASP A 167 16.84 -26.92 -6.25
N ILE A 168 15.63 -26.76 -6.82
CA ILE A 168 14.95 -25.46 -6.92
C ILE A 168 14.63 -24.91 -5.53
N VAL A 169 14.16 -25.76 -4.62
CA VAL A 169 13.82 -25.39 -3.25
C VAL A 169 15.07 -25.03 -2.44
N GLU A 170 16.17 -25.79 -2.60
CA GLU A 170 17.42 -25.58 -1.87
C GLU A 170 18.15 -24.30 -2.31
N GLU A 171 18.22 -24.04 -3.62
CA GLU A 171 18.90 -22.87 -4.19
C GLU A 171 18.11 -21.57 -3.95
N ALA A 172 16.79 -21.66 -3.67
CA ALA A 172 15.91 -20.50 -3.52
C ALA A 172 14.92 -20.62 -2.34
N PRO A 173 15.41 -20.65 -1.09
CA PRO A 173 14.58 -20.91 0.10
C PRO A 173 13.55 -19.81 0.42
N MET A 174 13.61 -18.69 -0.30
CA MET A 174 12.70 -17.55 -0.12
C MET A 174 11.52 -17.55 -1.09
N VAL A 175 11.55 -18.37 -2.15
CA VAL A 175 10.43 -18.49 -3.08
C VAL A 175 9.31 -19.30 -2.46
N ASP A 176 8.10 -18.76 -2.48
CA ASP A 176 6.90 -19.52 -2.12
C ASP A 176 6.48 -20.39 -3.31
N ILE A 177 7.02 -21.61 -3.34
CA ILE A 177 6.68 -22.61 -4.36
C ILE A 177 5.20 -23.02 -4.36
N GLY A 178 4.44 -22.64 -3.32
CA GLY A 178 3.00 -22.88 -3.23
C GLY A 178 2.14 -21.79 -3.89
N ASP A 179 2.75 -20.71 -4.40
CA ASP A 179 2.07 -19.53 -4.94
C ASP A 179 2.92 -18.83 -6.03
N LEU A 180 3.24 -19.55 -7.10
CA LEU A 180 4.04 -19.04 -8.21
C LEU A 180 3.22 -18.17 -9.16
N ALA A 181 3.76 -16.98 -9.45
CA ALA A 181 3.28 -16.08 -10.48
C ALA A 181 3.93 -16.37 -11.84
N ASN A 182 5.23 -16.69 -11.87
CA ASN A 182 5.89 -17.21 -13.07
C ASN A 182 6.38 -18.63 -12.83
N VAL A 183 5.95 -19.55 -13.71
CA VAL A 183 6.22 -20.99 -13.63
C VAL A 183 7.39 -21.44 -14.50
N PHE A 184 7.91 -20.54 -15.32
CA PHE A 184 9.16 -20.69 -16.05
C PHE A 184 9.71 -19.30 -16.34
N VAL A 185 10.94 -19.02 -15.95
CA VAL A 185 11.69 -17.82 -16.31
C VAL A 185 12.97 -18.27 -16.97
N ILE A 186 13.40 -17.56 -18.01
CA ILE A 186 14.73 -17.70 -18.61
C ILE A 186 15.33 -16.30 -18.82
N MET A 187 16.55 -16.09 -18.34
CA MET A 187 17.20 -14.78 -18.39
C MET A 187 18.74 -14.87 -18.30
N ASP A 188 19.42 -13.77 -18.63
CA ASP A 188 20.86 -13.58 -18.43
C ASP A 188 21.13 -12.09 -18.09
N ASP A 189 22.05 -11.83 -17.16
CA ASP A 189 22.52 -10.49 -16.75
C ASP A 189 23.86 -10.09 -17.41
N GLY A 190 24.25 -10.83 -18.45
CA GLY A 190 25.50 -10.69 -19.19
C GLY A 190 25.39 -10.08 -20.60
N ALA A 191 26.57 -10.00 -21.24
CA ALA A 191 26.68 -9.50 -22.60
C ALA A 191 26.04 -10.45 -23.62
N VAL A 192 25.20 -9.87 -24.48
CA VAL A 192 24.38 -10.63 -25.44
C VAL A 192 25.12 -10.83 -26.77
N ASP A 193 25.13 -12.07 -27.28
CA ASP A 193 25.72 -12.43 -28.58
C ASP A 193 24.68 -12.64 -29.71
N ASN A 194 23.41 -12.36 -29.40
CA ASN A 194 22.23 -12.49 -30.25
C ASN A 194 22.01 -13.89 -30.84
N GLN A 195 22.63 -14.94 -30.30
CA GLN A 195 22.34 -16.30 -30.74
C GLN A 195 20.94 -16.74 -30.29
N PRO A 196 20.18 -17.42 -31.15
CA PRO A 196 18.84 -17.89 -30.80
C PRO A 196 18.90 -19.03 -29.78
N ILE A 197 17.93 -19.04 -28.89
CA ILE A 197 17.68 -20.08 -27.91
C ILE A 197 16.33 -20.70 -28.25
N TYR A 198 16.33 -21.97 -28.63
CA TYR A 198 15.11 -22.70 -28.93
C TYR A 198 14.68 -23.46 -27.69
N VAL A 199 13.41 -23.32 -27.30
CA VAL A 199 12.82 -24.00 -26.14
C VAL A 199 11.58 -24.75 -26.61
N ASP A 200 11.42 -25.96 -26.10
CA ASP A 200 10.28 -26.83 -26.37
C ASP A 200 9.96 -27.67 -25.12
N ASP A 201 8.80 -28.32 -25.11
CA ASP A 201 8.41 -29.33 -24.10
C ASP A 201 8.67 -28.92 -22.65
N ILE A 202 7.91 -27.97 -22.10
CA ILE A 202 8.05 -27.59 -20.68
C ILE A 202 7.06 -28.41 -19.84
N TYR A 203 7.54 -29.21 -18.89
CA TYR A 203 6.68 -30.01 -18.03
C TYR A 203 7.26 -30.35 -16.65
N TYR A 204 6.40 -30.83 -15.74
CA TYR A 204 6.82 -31.42 -14.47
C TYR A 204 6.60 -32.93 -14.47
N VAL A 205 7.55 -33.65 -13.89
CA VAL A 205 7.50 -35.09 -13.63
C VAL A 205 7.32 -35.28 -12.14
N LYS A 206 6.27 -35.98 -11.75
CA LYS A 206 6.01 -36.30 -10.34
C LYS A 206 6.99 -37.38 -9.85
N SER A 207 7.46 -37.25 -8.61
CA SER A 207 8.23 -38.33 -8.00
C SER A 207 7.37 -39.58 -7.86
N PRO A 208 7.86 -40.78 -8.26
CA PRO A 208 7.14 -42.02 -8.03
C PRO A 208 7.00 -42.36 -6.55
N ASP A 209 7.87 -41.80 -5.70
CA ASP A 209 7.88 -41.97 -4.25
C ASP A 209 7.29 -40.76 -3.50
N PHE A 210 6.62 -39.83 -4.21
CA PHE A 210 6.02 -38.64 -3.57
C PHE A 210 4.81 -39.02 -2.73
N GLU A 211 4.95 -38.88 -1.42
CA GLU A 211 3.85 -38.89 -0.48
C GLU A 211 3.49 -37.43 -0.13
N PRO A 212 2.32 -36.91 -0.53
CA PRO A 212 1.96 -35.53 -0.24
C PRO A 212 1.85 -35.31 1.27
N GLU A 213 2.42 -34.23 1.78
CA GLU A 213 2.18 -33.82 3.16
C GLU A 213 0.69 -33.48 3.33
N THR A 214 0.07 -34.09 4.33
CA THR A 214 -1.37 -33.94 4.61
C THR A 214 -1.67 -33.55 6.04
N GLU A 215 -0.64 -33.46 6.91
CA GLU A 215 -0.81 -32.84 8.21
C GLU A 215 -1.26 -31.39 8.01
N LYS A 216 -2.27 -31.00 8.77
CA LYS A 216 -2.84 -29.68 8.69
C LYS A 216 -2.22 -28.82 9.77
N PRO A 217 -2.03 -27.52 9.50
CA PRO A 217 -1.58 -26.61 10.54
C PRO A 217 -2.50 -26.62 11.75
N THR A 218 -1.95 -26.25 12.90
CA THR A 218 -2.76 -26.03 14.09
C THR A 218 -3.75 -24.90 13.87
N LYS A 219 -4.92 -25.01 14.51
CA LYS A 219 -5.96 -23.99 14.48
C LYS A 219 -5.42 -22.67 15.07
N PRO A 220 -5.60 -21.52 14.39
CA PRO A 220 -5.30 -20.21 14.97
C PRO A 220 -6.08 -19.96 16.27
N LYS A 221 -5.37 -19.46 17.28
CA LYS A 221 -5.89 -19.16 18.63
C LYS A 221 -5.74 -17.69 18.96
N GLY A 222 -6.37 -17.24 20.05
CA GLY A 222 -6.23 -15.86 20.53
C GLY A 222 -6.76 -14.78 19.58
N LEU A 223 -7.64 -15.12 18.63
CA LEU A 223 -8.21 -14.13 17.70
C LEU A 223 -8.99 -13.07 18.48
N GLN A 224 -8.51 -11.83 18.44
CA GLN A 224 -9.08 -10.71 19.19
C GLN A 224 -8.95 -9.40 18.43
N ALA A 225 -9.96 -8.52 18.58
CA ALA A 225 -9.89 -7.16 18.07
C ALA A 225 -8.96 -6.32 18.94
N THR A 226 -8.10 -5.54 18.30
CA THR A 226 -7.13 -4.64 18.95
C THR A 226 -7.57 -3.19 18.80
N TYR A 227 -8.02 -2.80 17.60
CA TYR A 227 -8.58 -1.47 17.33
C TYR A 227 -9.89 -1.62 16.57
N ILE A 228 -10.92 -0.89 17.01
CA ILE A 228 -12.26 -0.91 16.43
C ILE A 228 -12.60 0.52 16.10
N TYR A 229 -12.88 0.82 14.84
CA TYR A 229 -13.31 2.13 14.38
C TYR A 229 -14.67 2.00 13.69
N ASP A 230 -15.17 3.09 13.12
CA ASP A 230 -16.44 3.14 12.39
C ASP A 230 -16.39 2.37 11.06
N THR A 231 -15.26 2.44 10.36
CA THR A 231 -15.10 1.88 9.00
C THR A 231 -14.00 0.83 8.90
N ARG A 232 -13.34 0.50 10.01
CA ARG A 232 -12.29 -0.51 10.04
C ARG A 232 -12.16 -1.22 11.38
N VAL A 233 -11.66 -2.45 11.34
CA VAL A 233 -11.33 -3.25 12.53
C VAL A 233 -9.97 -3.90 12.32
N HIS A 234 -9.05 -3.64 13.24
CA HIS A 234 -7.78 -4.34 13.33
C HIS A 234 -7.88 -5.46 14.36
N PHE A 235 -7.37 -6.65 14.02
CA PHE A 235 -7.36 -7.81 14.90
C PHE A 235 -6.08 -8.62 14.74
N THR A 236 -5.72 -9.33 15.82
CA THR A 236 -4.52 -10.17 15.93
C THR A 236 -4.87 -11.58 16.37
N TRP A 237 -3.95 -12.52 16.16
CA TRP A 237 -4.05 -13.90 16.63
C TRP A 237 -2.68 -14.46 17.01
N GLU A 238 -2.67 -15.60 17.71
CA GLU A 238 -1.43 -16.32 18.05
C GLU A 238 -0.92 -17.10 16.83
N PRO A 239 0.42 -17.20 16.61
CA PRO A 239 0.99 -18.01 15.55
C PRO A 239 0.53 -19.47 15.61
N SER A 240 0.19 -20.01 14.45
CA SER A 240 -0.03 -21.45 14.27
C SER A 240 1.31 -22.16 14.04
N SER A 241 1.29 -23.48 14.18
CA SER A 241 2.43 -24.37 13.98
C SER A 241 2.03 -25.52 13.08
N ASP A 242 3.00 -26.03 12.35
CA ASP A 242 2.84 -27.15 11.44
C ASP A 242 4.18 -27.91 11.33
N ASN A 243 4.18 -29.16 10.85
CA ASN A 243 5.37 -30.00 10.78
C ASN A 243 6.39 -29.50 9.74
N ILE A 244 5.92 -28.91 8.63
CA ILE A 244 6.74 -28.33 7.56
C ILE A 244 6.73 -26.80 7.58
N GLY A 245 5.79 -26.22 8.30
CA GLY A 245 5.73 -24.78 8.59
C GLY A 245 4.53 -24.08 7.97
N ILE A 246 4.26 -22.88 8.47
CA ILE A 246 3.14 -22.05 8.02
C ILE A 246 3.58 -21.23 6.81
N ALA A 247 2.76 -21.22 5.76
CA ALA A 247 2.90 -20.29 4.63
C ALA A 247 2.14 -18.98 4.91
N GLY A 248 0.95 -19.07 5.48
CA GLY A 248 0.18 -17.89 5.85
C GLY A 248 -1.16 -18.15 6.52
N TYR A 249 -2.04 -17.15 6.45
CA TYR A 249 -3.37 -17.21 7.03
C TYR A 249 -4.43 -16.66 6.07
N ASN A 250 -5.55 -17.37 5.87
CA ASN A 250 -6.73 -16.85 5.16
C ASN A 250 -7.66 -16.16 6.15
N ILE A 251 -8.18 -15.00 5.76
CA ILE A 251 -9.02 -14.13 6.59
C ILE A 251 -10.44 -14.12 6.04
N TYR A 252 -11.41 -14.37 6.91
CA TYR A 252 -12.81 -14.46 6.55
C TYR A 252 -13.62 -13.39 7.27
N GLN A 253 -14.48 -12.69 6.53
CA GLN A 253 -15.51 -11.80 7.04
C GLN A 253 -16.88 -12.36 6.65
N ASP A 254 -17.72 -12.62 7.66
CA ASP A 254 -19.07 -13.18 7.50
C ASP A 254 -19.10 -14.47 6.67
N GLY A 255 -18.05 -15.27 6.80
CA GLY A 255 -17.87 -16.55 6.10
C GLY A 255 -17.28 -16.44 4.70
N VAL A 256 -17.02 -15.23 4.20
CA VAL A 256 -16.40 -14.98 2.88
C VAL A 256 -14.93 -14.61 3.09
N GLU A 257 -14.02 -15.17 2.29
CA GLU A 257 -12.61 -14.81 2.33
C GLU A 257 -12.40 -13.39 1.81
N ILE A 258 -11.70 -12.55 2.56
CA ILE A 258 -11.43 -11.15 2.22
C ILE A 258 -9.94 -10.86 1.98
N GLY A 259 -9.08 -11.85 2.21
CA GLY A 259 -7.66 -11.75 1.95
C GLY A 259 -6.85 -12.76 2.75
N SER A 260 -5.53 -12.62 2.68
CA SER A 260 -4.58 -13.46 3.41
C SER A 260 -3.43 -12.65 3.99
N THR A 261 -2.65 -13.28 4.88
CA THR A 261 -1.40 -12.75 5.42
C THR A 261 -0.29 -13.77 5.31
N THR A 262 0.97 -13.31 5.34
CA THR A 262 2.15 -14.17 5.35
C THR A 262 2.40 -14.77 6.74
N LYS A 263 3.25 -15.78 6.82
CA LYS A 263 3.62 -16.47 8.07
C LYS A 263 4.13 -15.56 9.20
N VAL A 264 4.72 -14.40 8.87
CA VAL A 264 5.26 -13.44 9.85
C VAL A 264 4.24 -12.40 10.30
N LYS A 265 3.06 -12.34 9.65
CA LYS A 265 2.05 -11.32 9.91
C LYS A 265 0.79 -11.94 10.53
N ASN A 266 0.75 -11.96 11.85
CA ASN A 266 -0.37 -12.43 12.66
C ASN A 266 -1.41 -11.34 12.98
N SER A 267 -1.65 -10.45 12.03
CA SER A 267 -2.58 -9.33 12.18
C SER A 267 -3.22 -8.95 10.85
N TYR A 268 -4.43 -8.42 10.91
CA TYR A 268 -5.16 -7.96 9.72
C TYR A 268 -6.06 -6.77 10.07
N THR A 269 -6.18 -5.81 9.15
CA THR A 269 -7.11 -4.68 9.24
C THR A 269 -8.18 -4.83 8.17
N ALA A 270 -9.41 -5.14 8.58
CA ALA A 270 -10.56 -5.11 7.70
C ALA A 270 -10.99 -3.65 7.47
N LEU A 271 -11.13 -3.24 6.21
CA LEU A 271 -11.43 -1.87 5.77
C LEU A 271 -12.83 -1.77 5.15
N ASN A 272 -13.28 -0.54 4.87
CA ASN A 272 -14.55 -0.25 4.19
C ASN A 272 -15.78 -0.86 4.87
N LEU A 273 -15.74 -0.95 6.19
CA LEU A 273 -16.85 -1.42 7.01
C LEU A 273 -17.90 -0.32 7.18
N THR A 274 -19.14 -0.70 7.50
CA THR A 274 -20.22 0.23 7.81
C THR A 274 -20.25 0.50 9.31
N ALA A 275 -20.37 1.77 9.71
CA ALA A 275 -20.49 2.17 11.12
C ALA A 275 -21.67 1.48 11.83
N GLY A 276 -21.51 1.17 13.12
CA GLY A 276 -22.53 0.53 13.95
C GLY A 276 -22.97 -0.88 13.52
N THR A 277 -22.23 -1.52 12.63
CA THR A 277 -22.58 -2.83 12.06
C THR A 277 -21.75 -3.92 12.72
N THR A 278 -22.40 -5.04 13.09
CA THR A 278 -21.72 -6.21 13.63
C THR A 278 -21.22 -7.10 12.50
N TYR A 279 -19.91 -7.34 12.48
CA TYR A 279 -19.23 -8.28 11.59
C TYR A 279 -18.73 -9.49 12.37
N SER A 280 -18.55 -10.60 11.66
CA SER A 280 -17.91 -11.79 12.18
C SER A 280 -16.61 -12.09 11.42
N PHE A 281 -15.52 -12.28 12.16
CA PHE A 281 -14.21 -12.56 11.62
C PHE A 281 -13.73 -13.95 12.04
N ASN A 282 -13.07 -14.62 11.10
CA ASN A 282 -12.44 -15.91 11.32
C ASN A 282 -11.11 -15.99 10.55
N VAL A 283 -10.22 -16.87 11.00
CA VAL A 283 -8.90 -17.06 10.42
C VAL A 283 -8.62 -18.55 10.26
N ARG A 284 -8.01 -18.96 9.14
CA ARG A 284 -7.38 -20.26 8.95
C ARG A 284 -5.90 -20.08 8.71
N ALA A 285 -5.09 -21.01 9.19
CA ALA A 285 -3.70 -21.13 8.77
C ALA A 285 -3.63 -22.08 7.57
N TYR A 286 -2.66 -21.83 6.69
CA TYR A 286 -2.30 -22.74 5.61
C TYR A 286 -0.79 -22.96 5.60
N ASP A 287 -0.37 -24.19 5.33
CA ASP A 287 1.03 -24.57 5.12
C ASP A 287 1.43 -24.38 3.64
N ILE A 288 2.67 -24.75 3.31
CA ILE A 288 3.22 -24.71 1.95
C ILE A 288 2.39 -25.56 0.96
N PRO A 289 1.96 -26.80 1.29
CA PRO A 289 0.99 -27.58 0.50
C PRO A 289 -0.41 -26.99 0.35
N ARG A 290 -0.71 -25.91 1.09
CA ARG A 290 -2.05 -25.31 1.20
C ARG A 290 -3.08 -26.20 1.91
N ASN A 291 -2.64 -27.11 2.78
CA ASN A 291 -3.51 -27.76 3.75
C ASN A 291 -4.05 -26.70 4.71
N LEU A 292 -5.38 -26.66 4.83
CA LEU A 292 -6.05 -25.69 5.70
C LEU A 292 -6.27 -26.25 7.09
N SER A 293 -5.91 -25.47 8.11
CA SER A 293 -6.27 -25.77 9.49
C SER A 293 -7.78 -25.67 9.74
N PRO A 294 -8.27 -26.24 10.87
CA PRO A 294 -9.59 -25.91 11.35
C PRO A 294 -9.75 -24.40 11.58
N MET A 295 -10.95 -23.89 11.30
CA MET A 295 -11.28 -22.46 11.49
C MET A 295 -11.02 -21.99 12.94
N SER A 296 -10.50 -20.78 13.09
CA SER A 296 -10.41 -20.07 14.38
C SER A 296 -11.77 -20.02 15.09
N SER A 297 -11.78 -19.65 16.37
CA SER A 297 -13.04 -19.20 16.99
C SER A 297 -13.50 -17.90 16.33
N THR A 298 -14.82 -17.70 16.21
CA THR A 298 -15.37 -16.48 15.59
C THR A 298 -15.21 -15.28 16.51
N LEU A 299 -14.58 -14.23 15.99
CA LEU A 299 -14.53 -12.90 16.59
C LEU A 299 -15.72 -12.10 16.08
N LYS A 300 -16.65 -11.71 16.97
CA LYS A 300 -17.75 -10.80 16.60
C LYS A 300 -17.44 -9.39 17.10
N VAL A 301 -17.48 -8.42 16.20
CA VAL A 301 -17.14 -7.02 16.49
C VAL A 301 -18.21 -6.13 15.89
N THR A 302 -18.69 -5.16 16.66
CA THR A 302 -19.53 -4.07 16.16
C THR A 302 -18.66 -2.85 15.97
N THR A 303 -18.64 -2.30 14.76
CA THR A 303 -17.93 -1.05 14.46
C THR A 303 -18.51 0.11 15.28
N MET A 304 -17.70 1.13 15.50
CA MET A 304 -18.13 2.31 16.25
C MET A 304 -19.25 3.06 15.52
N ILE A 305 -20.06 3.77 16.30
CA ILE A 305 -20.89 4.87 15.80
C ILE A 305 -20.37 6.17 16.41
N TYR A 306 -20.47 7.24 15.62
CA TYR A 306 -20.26 8.60 16.06
C TYR A 306 -21.63 9.25 16.29
N GLU A 307 -22.05 9.37 17.56
CA GLU A 307 -23.33 10.01 17.91
C GLU A 307 -23.14 11.51 18.16
N GLY A 308 -23.94 12.33 17.47
CA GLY A 308 -23.92 13.79 17.55
C GLY A 308 -23.43 14.45 16.27
N THR A 309 -23.46 15.79 16.26
CA THR A 309 -22.84 16.59 15.21
C THR A 309 -21.46 17.02 15.66
N LYS A 310 -20.48 16.90 14.76
CA LYS A 310 -19.17 17.51 14.97
C LYS A 310 -19.33 19.02 15.07
N ASN A 311 -18.88 19.61 16.18
CA ASN A 311 -18.86 21.06 16.35
C ASN A 311 -17.41 21.56 16.39
N LEU A 312 -17.13 22.57 15.56
CA LEU A 312 -15.86 23.28 15.55
C LEU A 312 -16.04 24.62 16.26
N THR A 313 -15.24 24.85 17.30
CA THR A 313 -15.21 26.15 17.99
C THR A 313 -13.84 26.77 17.79
N LEU A 314 -13.78 27.95 17.15
CA LEU A 314 -12.54 28.69 16.94
C LEU A 314 -11.90 29.03 18.30
N VAL A 315 -10.66 28.60 18.50
CA VAL A 315 -9.92 28.84 19.76
C VAL A 315 -8.71 29.75 19.54
N TRP A 316 -8.18 29.81 18.32
CA TRP A 316 -7.07 30.68 17.96
C TRP A 316 -7.08 30.98 16.46
N SER A 317 -6.61 32.16 16.08
CA SER A 317 -6.46 32.56 14.67
C SER A 317 -5.41 33.63 14.49
N GLU A 318 -4.73 33.60 13.36
CA GLU A 318 -4.01 34.71 12.75
C GLU A 318 -4.63 34.98 11.38
N GLU A 319 -5.13 36.20 11.20
CA GLU A 319 -5.90 36.65 10.03
C GLU A 319 -5.10 37.64 9.16
N PHE A 320 -3.87 37.97 9.55
CA PHE A 320 -2.93 38.79 8.77
C PHE A 320 -3.48 40.15 8.32
N ASN A 321 -4.41 40.73 9.08
CA ASN A 321 -5.05 42.03 8.80
C ASN A 321 -4.20 43.25 9.24
N TYR A 322 -2.90 43.23 8.94
CA TYR A 322 -1.96 44.31 9.27
C TYR A 322 -0.92 44.50 8.16
N THR A 323 0.03 45.43 8.36
CA THR A 323 1.13 45.63 7.42
C THR A 323 2.46 45.68 8.16
N GLY A 324 3.45 44.92 7.68
CA GLY A 324 4.79 44.90 8.23
C GLY A 324 5.33 43.49 8.41
N LEU A 325 6.16 43.30 9.44
CA LEU A 325 6.66 41.97 9.80
C LEU A 325 5.56 41.16 10.49
N PRO A 326 5.52 39.82 10.31
CA PRO A 326 4.71 38.93 11.12
C PRO A 326 4.82 39.23 12.63
N ASP A 327 3.70 39.18 13.36
CA ASP A 327 3.68 39.50 14.78
C ASP A 327 4.60 38.56 15.58
N SER A 328 5.65 39.12 16.17
CA SER A 328 6.65 38.37 16.92
C SER A 328 6.15 37.83 18.27
N SER A 329 4.94 38.20 18.70
CA SER A 329 4.26 37.52 19.81
C SER A 329 3.61 36.20 19.38
N ILE A 330 3.43 35.98 18.07
CA ILE A 330 2.84 34.77 17.47
C ILE A 330 3.91 33.92 16.78
N TRP A 331 4.79 34.55 16.00
CA TRP A 331 5.72 33.86 15.10
C TRP A 331 7.17 34.00 15.56
N ASN A 332 7.91 32.90 15.51
CA ASN A 332 9.38 32.89 15.49
C ASN A 332 9.86 32.89 14.04
N TYR A 333 11.07 33.41 13.81
CA TYR A 333 11.76 33.33 12.52
C TYR A 333 12.94 32.39 12.66
N GLU A 334 13.04 31.39 11.79
CA GLU A 334 14.22 30.54 11.70
C GLU A 334 15.31 31.21 10.85
N ASP A 335 16.52 31.30 11.40
CA ASP A 335 17.68 31.93 10.75
C ASP A 335 18.70 30.87 10.31
N TRP A 336 18.32 30.02 9.36
CA TRP A 336 19.11 28.82 9.00
C TRP A 336 19.91 29.01 7.72
N GLU A 337 21.14 28.50 7.71
CA GLU A 337 21.96 28.35 6.50
C GLU A 337 21.43 27.20 5.61
N PRO A 338 21.80 27.17 4.31
CA PRO A 338 21.45 26.05 3.43
C PRO A 338 21.91 24.68 3.96
N GLY A 339 21.20 23.63 3.56
CA GLY A 339 21.58 22.23 3.74
C GLY A 339 21.38 21.65 5.14
N LYS A 340 20.57 22.27 6.00
CA LYS A 340 20.44 21.85 7.41
C LYS A 340 19.71 20.52 7.62
N VAL A 341 18.69 20.23 6.81
CA VAL A 341 17.82 19.06 6.99
C VAL A 341 17.76 18.20 5.73
N ASN A 342 17.35 18.79 4.59
CA ASN A 342 17.08 18.05 3.36
C ASN A 342 17.91 18.52 2.15
N ASP A 343 19.17 18.94 2.36
CA ASP A 343 20.04 19.49 1.32
C ASP A 343 19.45 20.72 0.58
N GLU A 344 18.55 21.43 1.25
CA GLU A 344 17.87 22.63 0.76
C GLU A 344 18.84 23.80 0.50
N LEU A 345 18.59 24.62 -0.51
CA LEU A 345 19.53 25.63 -1.03
C LEU A 345 19.35 27.04 -0.44
N GLN A 346 18.22 27.31 0.22
CA GLN A 346 17.89 28.63 0.75
C GLN A 346 18.54 28.91 2.10
N LYS A 347 18.91 30.18 2.29
CA LYS A 347 19.05 30.79 3.61
C LYS A 347 17.66 31.22 4.10
N TYR A 348 17.14 30.62 5.16
CA TYR A 348 15.99 31.19 5.86
C TYR A 348 16.42 32.46 6.61
N THR A 349 15.70 33.57 6.46
CA THR A 349 16.11 34.87 7.01
C THR A 349 15.23 35.29 8.19
N LYS A 350 15.85 35.96 9.16
CA LYS A 350 15.15 36.56 10.29
C LYS A 350 14.72 37.99 9.99
N GLU A 351 13.44 38.29 10.27
CA GLU A 351 12.87 39.65 10.26
C GLU A 351 13.17 40.45 8.99
N ARG A 352 13.23 39.75 7.84
CA ARG A 352 13.48 40.37 6.54
C ARG A 352 12.18 40.49 5.77
N LEU A 353 11.72 41.73 5.57
CA LEU A 353 10.47 42.03 4.87
C LEU A 353 10.42 41.44 3.46
N GLU A 354 11.56 41.36 2.77
CA GLU A 354 11.65 40.77 1.45
C GLU A 354 11.34 39.27 1.42
N ASN A 355 11.50 38.54 2.53
CA ASN A 355 11.19 37.11 2.58
C ASN A 355 9.92 36.80 3.37
N THR A 356 9.57 37.63 4.36
CA THR A 356 8.39 37.43 5.21
C THR A 356 7.79 38.78 5.57
N ARG A 357 6.56 39.02 5.13
CA ARG A 357 5.82 40.24 5.41
C ARG A 357 4.33 40.00 5.36
N VAL A 358 3.58 40.85 6.02
CA VAL A 358 2.14 40.95 5.91
C VAL A 358 1.84 42.24 5.15
N GLU A 359 1.07 42.12 4.07
CA GLU A 359 0.54 43.24 3.29
C GLU A 359 -0.72 42.77 2.55
N ASP A 360 -1.63 43.70 2.23
CA ASP A 360 -2.87 43.40 1.52
C ASP A 360 -3.69 42.24 2.14
N ASP A 361 -3.81 42.24 3.47
CA ASP A 361 -4.57 41.28 4.29
C ASP A 361 -4.14 39.80 4.11
N HIS A 362 -2.86 39.54 3.86
CA HIS A 362 -2.30 38.18 3.86
C HIS A 362 -0.81 38.18 4.24
N LEU A 363 -0.33 37.04 4.74
CA LEU A 363 1.09 36.76 4.88
C LEU A 363 1.68 36.38 3.52
N ILE A 364 2.83 36.96 3.21
CA ILE A 364 3.66 36.61 2.07
C ILE A 364 4.95 35.99 2.60
N ILE A 365 5.17 34.72 2.26
CA ILE A 365 6.48 34.08 2.34
C ILE A 365 7.04 34.06 0.92
N GLU A 366 8.16 34.75 0.68
CA GLU A 366 8.72 34.94 -0.65
C GLU A 366 10.13 34.38 -0.73
N ALA A 367 10.30 33.40 -1.62
CA ALA A 367 11.59 32.89 -1.99
C ALA A 367 12.23 33.80 -3.05
N ARG A 368 13.52 34.10 -2.88
CA ARG A 368 14.27 35.04 -3.72
C ARG A 368 15.60 34.46 -4.10
N ARG A 369 16.10 34.89 -5.26
CA ARG A 369 17.47 34.69 -5.70
C ARG A 369 18.18 36.04 -5.75
N ASP A 370 18.71 36.48 -4.61
CA ASP A 370 19.21 37.83 -4.40
C ASP A 370 20.63 37.90 -3.81
N PHE A 371 21.33 36.75 -3.72
CA PHE A 371 22.73 36.68 -3.27
C PHE A 371 22.98 37.34 -1.90
N TYR A 372 22.01 37.23 -0.99
CA TYR A 372 22.07 37.82 0.34
C TYR A 372 23.19 37.19 1.16
N ASN A 373 24.15 38.00 1.61
CA ASN A 373 25.31 37.58 2.42
C ASN A 373 26.09 36.38 1.85
N GLY A 374 26.14 36.24 0.52
CA GLY A 374 26.85 35.16 -0.15
C GLY A 374 26.05 33.88 -0.35
N TYR A 375 24.78 33.83 0.10
CA TYR A 375 23.86 32.73 -0.19
C TYR A 375 23.00 33.09 -1.40
N GLU A 376 22.95 32.21 -2.40
CA GLU A 376 22.27 32.48 -3.67
C GLU A 376 20.76 32.68 -3.51
N TYR A 377 20.12 31.83 -2.69
CA TYR A 377 18.68 31.86 -2.42
C TYR A 377 18.38 32.27 -0.98
N THR A 378 17.30 33.03 -0.80
CA THR A 378 16.71 33.34 0.51
C THR A 378 15.23 32.97 0.54
N SER A 379 14.71 32.66 1.73
CA SER A 379 13.30 32.37 1.94
C SER A 379 12.89 32.65 3.40
N GLY A 380 11.62 32.44 3.72
CA GLY A 380 11.08 32.52 5.08
C GLY A 380 10.71 31.15 5.65
N ARG A 381 10.90 30.99 6.96
CA ARG A 381 10.39 29.88 7.77
C ARG A 381 9.92 30.42 9.12
N LEU A 382 8.62 30.33 9.35
CA LEU A 382 7.96 30.82 10.56
C LEU A 382 7.49 29.64 11.41
N THR A 383 7.63 29.74 12.74
CA THR A 383 7.11 28.72 13.67
C THR A 383 6.27 29.37 14.77
N SER A 384 5.23 28.68 15.24
CA SER A 384 4.45 29.12 16.42
C SER A 384 4.99 28.57 17.74
N GLN A 385 6.14 27.88 17.73
CA GLN A 385 6.67 27.16 18.90
C GLN A 385 6.74 28.03 20.17
N ASN A 386 6.16 27.53 21.27
CA ASN A 386 6.01 28.22 22.55
C ASN A 386 5.17 29.52 22.52
N LYS A 387 4.44 29.76 21.44
CA LYS A 387 3.54 30.92 21.24
C LYS A 387 2.13 30.49 20.86
N GLY A 388 2.01 29.32 20.23
CA GLY A 388 0.76 28.64 19.90
C GLY A 388 1.07 27.19 19.61
N ASP A 389 0.77 26.33 20.57
CA ASP A 389 1.06 24.90 20.52
C ASP A 389 -0.24 24.18 20.89
N TRP A 390 -0.63 23.16 20.11
CA TRP A 390 -1.92 22.52 20.25
C TRP A 390 -1.78 21.02 20.33
N LYS A 391 -2.64 20.41 21.14
CA LYS A 391 -2.90 18.98 21.11
C LYS A 391 -4.35 18.77 20.71
N TYR A 392 -4.54 18.11 19.58
CA TYR A 392 -5.85 17.90 18.95
C TYR A 392 -6.51 19.20 18.47
N GLY A 393 -7.57 19.03 17.70
CA GLY A 393 -8.33 20.12 17.10
C GLY A 393 -8.32 20.06 15.59
N ARG A 394 -8.95 21.06 14.97
CA ARG A 394 -8.81 21.32 13.54
C ARG A 394 -7.81 22.44 13.36
N ILE A 395 -6.76 22.19 12.60
CA ILE A 395 -5.72 23.16 12.26
C ILE A 395 -5.83 23.38 10.76
N GLU A 396 -6.14 24.60 10.34
CA GLU A 396 -6.32 24.92 8.92
C GLU A 396 -5.61 26.22 8.53
N ALA A 397 -5.19 26.29 7.28
CA ALA A 397 -4.68 27.50 6.67
C ALA A 397 -5.24 27.64 5.26
N LYS A 398 -5.55 28.88 4.87
CA LYS A 398 -5.98 29.19 3.51
C LYS A 398 -4.81 29.75 2.73
N ILE A 399 -4.30 28.94 1.80
CA ILE A 399 -2.99 29.14 1.16
C ILE A 399 -3.14 29.15 -0.35
N MET A 400 -2.39 30.03 -1.02
CA MET A 400 -2.06 29.95 -2.44
C MET A 400 -0.57 29.64 -2.57
N LEU A 401 -0.24 28.61 -3.34
CA LEU A 401 1.11 28.06 -3.41
C LEU A 401 2.00 28.76 -4.46
N PRO A 402 3.32 28.76 -4.27
CA PRO A 402 4.26 29.25 -5.27
C PRO A 402 4.31 28.37 -6.52
N VAL A 403 4.64 29.00 -7.65
CA VAL A 403 4.94 28.31 -8.91
C VAL A 403 6.43 27.98 -9.02
N GLY A 404 6.73 26.86 -9.68
CA GLY A 404 8.00 26.65 -10.38
C GLY A 404 8.89 25.52 -9.84
N ILE A 405 9.52 24.81 -10.77
CA ILE A 405 10.50 23.76 -10.49
C ILE A 405 11.56 24.26 -9.50
N GLY A 406 11.74 23.52 -8.41
CA GLY A 406 12.66 23.86 -7.33
C GLY A 406 11.97 24.41 -6.07
N THR A 407 10.70 24.79 -6.09
CA THR A 407 9.99 25.24 -4.87
C THR A 407 9.44 24.07 -4.08
N TRP A 408 9.52 24.14 -2.76
CA TRP A 408 8.89 23.20 -1.83
C TRP A 408 8.22 23.97 -0.67
N PRO A 409 7.03 24.55 -0.92
CA PRO A 409 6.17 25.12 0.13
C PRO A 409 5.66 24.04 1.08
N ALA A 410 5.57 24.38 2.37
CA ALA A 410 5.01 23.50 3.39
C ALA A 410 4.22 24.26 4.48
N PHE A 411 3.13 23.63 4.92
CA PHE A 411 2.38 23.94 6.13
C PHE A 411 2.25 22.65 6.95
N TRP A 412 2.92 22.63 8.09
CA TRP A 412 3.21 21.39 8.83
C TRP A 412 3.40 21.67 10.30
N MET A 413 3.62 20.63 11.10
CA MET A 413 3.71 20.71 12.54
C MET A 413 4.79 19.81 13.11
N MET A 414 5.43 20.28 14.18
CA MET A 414 6.43 19.54 14.95
C MET A 414 6.07 19.56 16.44
N PRO A 415 6.48 18.54 17.22
CA PRO A 415 6.20 18.48 18.65
C PRO A 415 6.98 19.58 19.39
N THR A 416 6.33 20.25 20.34
CA THR A 416 7.01 21.23 21.21
C THR A 416 8.07 20.54 22.07
N ASP A 417 7.72 19.38 22.63
CA ASP A 417 8.58 18.56 23.45
C ASP A 417 8.94 17.24 22.76
N SER A 418 10.22 16.88 22.76
CA SER A 418 10.75 15.59 22.27
C SER A 418 10.50 14.45 23.27
N LYS A 419 9.24 14.21 23.66
CA LYS A 419 8.87 13.28 24.74
C LYS A 419 9.31 11.83 24.47
N TYR A 420 9.27 11.39 23.21
CA TYR A 420 9.55 10.00 22.82
C TYR A 420 10.94 9.80 22.24
N GLY A 421 11.70 10.88 22.05
CA GLY A 421 13.00 10.86 21.38
C GLY A 421 13.13 12.03 20.41
N GLY A 422 14.25 12.08 19.69
CA GLY A 422 14.45 13.06 18.63
C GLY A 422 13.47 12.86 17.47
N TRP A 423 13.64 13.61 16.39
CA TRP A 423 12.96 13.25 15.15
C TRP A 423 13.52 11.91 14.63
N PRO A 424 12.68 10.96 14.15
CA PRO A 424 11.23 11.07 13.97
C PRO A 424 10.38 10.55 15.15
N ASP A 425 10.99 10.07 16.24
CA ASP A 425 10.33 9.39 17.37
C ASP A 425 9.20 10.20 18.01
N SER A 426 9.34 11.52 18.11
CA SER A 426 8.29 12.39 18.69
C SER A 426 7.26 12.89 17.67
N GLY A 427 7.37 12.50 16.41
CA GLY A 427 6.40 12.78 15.36
C GLY A 427 6.68 14.03 14.52
N GLU A 428 6.09 14.05 13.34
CA GLU A 428 5.93 15.19 12.42
C GLU A 428 4.58 15.03 11.72
N ILE A 429 3.88 16.15 11.51
CA ILE A 429 2.58 16.16 10.83
C ILE A 429 2.61 17.17 9.70
N ASP A 430 2.63 16.68 8.47
CA ASP A 430 2.62 17.51 7.27
C ASP A 430 1.18 17.70 6.81
N ILE A 431 0.61 18.88 7.06
CA ILE A 431 -0.77 19.20 6.67
C ILE A 431 -0.85 19.46 5.17
N LEU A 432 0.20 20.10 4.63
CA LEU A 432 0.37 20.39 3.23
C LEU A 432 1.85 20.43 2.90
N GLU A 433 2.25 19.62 1.93
CA GLU A 433 3.47 19.80 1.15
C GLU A 433 3.14 19.81 -0.34
N HIS A 434 3.94 20.54 -1.13
CA HIS A 434 3.85 20.54 -2.58
C HIS A 434 5.24 20.81 -3.16
N VAL A 435 5.56 20.19 -4.29
CA VAL A 435 6.82 20.41 -5.01
C VAL A 435 6.55 20.99 -6.39
N GLY A 436 7.26 22.06 -6.75
CA GLY A 436 6.93 22.84 -7.93
C GLY A 436 7.22 22.17 -9.28
N TYR A 437 7.85 20.99 -9.28
CA TYR A 437 8.01 20.16 -10.48
C TYR A 437 6.78 19.27 -10.75
N ASP A 438 5.92 19.05 -9.75
CA ASP A 438 4.69 18.27 -9.87
C ASP A 438 3.46 19.15 -9.58
N PRO A 439 3.13 20.08 -10.49
CA PRO A 439 2.15 21.12 -10.24
C PRO A 439 0.76 20.54 -10.01
N GLY A 440 0.12 21.00 -8.93
CA GLY A 440 -1.24 20.59 -8.58
C GLY A 440 -1.30 19.39 -7.63
N GLU A 441 -0.22 18.63 -7.47
CA GLU A 441 -0.18 17.52 -6.51
C GLU A 441 0.22 18.02 -5.11
N VAL A 442 -0.68 17.86 -4.15
CA VAL A 442 -0.44 18.19 -2.75
C VAL A 442 -0.42 16.94 -1.89
N HIS A 443 0.41 16.95 -0.85
CA HIS A 443 0.67 15.81 0.00
C HIS A 443 0.31 16.12 1.46
N GLY A 444 -0.28 15.13 2.13
CA GLY A 444 -0.39 15.09 3.59
C GLY A 444 0.31 13.85 4.10
N THR A 445 1.19 14.01 5.09
CA THR A 445 2.11 12.98 5.54
C THR A 445 2.23 12.98 7.06
N VAL A 446 2.55 11.82 7.63
CA VAL A 446 3.04 11.70 8.99
C VAL A 446 4.42 11.05 9.01
N HIS A 447 5.28 11.54 9.88
CA HIS A 447 6.53 10.85 10.23
C HIS A 447 6.55 10.44 11.69
N THR A 448 7.00 9.21 11.96
CA THR A 448 7.15 8.59 13.29
C THR A 448 8.38 7.69 13.32
N GLU A 449 8.74 7.13 14.48
CA GLU A 449 9.80 6.11 14.59
C GLU A 449 9.58 4.94 13.63
N ALA A 450 8.36 4.42 13.55
CA ALA A 450 7.99 3.32 12.65
C ALA A 450 7.85 3.77 11.18
N TYR A 451 7.42 5.02 10.94
CA TYR A 451 7.02 5.51 9.63
C TYR A 451 7.81 6.76 9.25
N ASN A 452 8.93 6.63 8.54
CA ASN A 452 9.73 7.81 8.18
C ASN A 452 10.41 7.65 6.82
N TRP A 453 10.76 8.79 6.23
CA TRP A 453 11.33 8.82 4.88
C TRP A 453 12.73 8.19 4.78
N PRO A 454 13.64 8.27 5.78
CA PRO A 454 14.93 7.59 5.70
C PRO A 454 14.78 6.06 5.63
N ALA A 455 13.74 5.51 6.27
CA ALA A 455 13.39 4.10 6.18
C ALA A 455 12.50 3.76 4.96
N GLY A 456 11.99 4.76 4.24
CA GLY A 456 11.02 4.58 3.16
C GLY A 456 9.66 4.06 3.65
N THR A 457 9.33 4.30 4.92
CA THR A 457 8.12 3.78 5.59
C THR A 457 7.12 4.86 5.98
N GLN A 458 7.36 6.12 5.59
CA GLN A 458 6.44 7.22 5.86
C GLN A 458 5.03 6.90 5.33
N VAL A 459 4.02 7.37 6.06
CA VAL A 459 2.62 7.13 5.70
C VAL A 459 2.01 8.47 5.31
N GLY A 460 1.51 8.55 4.08
CA GLY A 460 0.89 9.75 3.54
C GLY A 460 -0.01 9.40 2.35
N ASN A 461 -0.69 10.41 1.84
CA ASN A 461 -1.43 10.32 0.57
C ASN A 461 -1.35 11.68 -0.16
N SER A 462 -1.73 11.70 -1.43
CA SER A 462 -1.83 12.92 -2.21
C SER A 462 -3.24 13.13 -2.77
N THR A 463 -3.48 14.35 -3.25
CA THR A 463 -4.66 14.68 -4.05
C THR A 463 -4.34 15.80 -5.03
N THR A 464 -5.04 15.80 -6.17
CA THR A 464 -4.87 16.82 -7.22
C THR A 464 -5.71 18.06 -6.91
N VAL A 465 -5.06 19.21 -6.92
CA VAL A 465 -5.63 20.56 -6.76
C VAL A 465 -5.07 21.42 -7.90
N GLU A 466 -5.62 21.26 -9.10
CA GLU A 466 -5.04 21.75 -10.37
C GLU A 466 -4.65 23.24 -10.37
N ASP A 467 -5.34 24.07 -9.58
CA ASP A 467 -5.16 25.51 -9.53
C ASP A 467 -4.55 26.02 -8.20
N CYS A 468 -3.96 25.14 -7.39
CA CYS A 468 -3.39 25.50 -6.08
C CYS A 468 -2.29 26.58 -6.12
N GLN A 469 -1.66 26.75 -7.28
CA GLN A 469 -0.62 27.76 -7.50
C GLN A 469 -1.18 29.13 -7.96
N TYR A 470 -2.49 29.19 -8.23
CA TYR A 470 -3.16 30.36 -8.81
C TYR A 470 -4.38 30.81 -8.00
N ASN A 471 -4.94 29.94 -7.16
CA ASN A 471 -6.09 30.21 -6.32
C ASN A 471 -5.82 29.79 -4.87
N TYR A 472 -6.57 30.38 -3.95
CA TYR A 472 -6.52 30.01 -2.54
C TYR A 472 -7.34 28.75 -2.28
N HIS A 473 -6.77 27.81 -1.53
CA HIS A 473 -7.46 26.62 -1.03
C HIS A 473 -7.28 26.51 0.49
N VAL A 474 -8.23 25.86 1.15
CA VAL A 474 -8.14 25.57 2.59
C VAL A 474 -7.53 24.19 2.79
N TYR A 475 -6.34 24.16 3.36
CA TYR A 475 -5.66 22.93 3.76
C TYR A 475 -5.87 22.73 5.25
N ALA A 476 -6.40 21.57 5.65
CA ALA A 476 -6.78 21.35 7.03
C ALA A 476 -6.44 19.94 7.52
N LEU A 477 -6.04 19.88 8.79
CA LEU A 477 -5.89 18.68 9.58
C LEU A 477 -6.99 18.66 10.64
N GLU A 478 -7.68 17.55 10.78
CA GLU A 478 -8.55 17.28 11.92
C GLU A 478 -7.94 16.16 12.75
N TRP A 479 -7.41 16.54 13.91
CA TRP A 479 -6.63 15.67 14.76
C TRP A 479 -7.35 15.43 16.08
N THR A 480 -7.54 14.15 16.39
CA THR A 480 -8.17 13.67 17.62
C THR A 480 -7.26 12.67 18.31
N GLU A 481 -7.65 12.17 19.49
CA GLU A 481 -6.90 11.12 20.17
C GLU A 481 -6.79 9.83 19.36
N ASP A 482 -7.76 9.55 18.49
CA ASP A 482 -7.94 8.25 17.84
C ASP A 482 -7.52 8.24 16.37
N LYS A 483 -7.58 9.40 15.71
CA LYS A 483 -7.27 9.55 14.28
C LYS A 483 -6.94 10.99 13.89
N MET A 484 -6.29 11.10 12.74
CA MET A 484 -6.02 12.33 12.01
C MET A 484 -6.61 12.21 10.60
N GLU A 485 -7.19 13.30 10.10
CA GLU A 485 -7.85 13.37 8.80
C GLU A 485 -7.43 14.66 8.08
N TRP A 486 -7.01 14.55 6.82
CA TRP A 486 -6.54 15.68 6.01
C TRP A 486 -7.55 16.04 4.95
N TYR A 487 -7.70 17.35 4.75
CA TYR A 487 -8.69 17.92 3.87
C TYR A 487 -8.08 19.01 2.98
N VAL A 488 -8.57 19.06 1.74
CA VAL A 488 -8.48 20.25 0.88
C VAL A 488 -9.90 20.72 0.57
N ASP A 489 -10.22 21.96 0.92
CA ASP A 489 -11.55 22.56 0.75
C ASP A 489 -12.67 21.65 1.31
N ASP A 490 -12.45 21.12 2.52
CA ASP A 490 -13.31 20.18 3.24
C ASP A 490 -13.51 18.81 2.55
N ASN A 491 -12.74 18.50 1.51
CA ASN A 491 -12.70 17.17 0.90
C ASN A 491 -11.61 16.32 1.57
N LEU A 492 -12.03 15.25 2.26
CA LEU A 492 -11.14 14.28 2.88
C LEU A 492 -10.36 13.50 1.81
N TYR A 493 -9.04 13.44 1.92
CA TYR A 493 -8.21 12.63 1.02
C TYR A 493 -7.23 11.68 1.75
N PHE A 494 -6.98 11.89 3.04
CA PHE A 494 -6.10 11.05 3.83
C PHE A 494 -6.60 10.90 5.26
N SER A 495 -6.45 9.69 5.82
CA SER A 495 -6.76 9.41 7.21
C SER A 495 -5.68 8.50 7.82
N PHE A 496 -5.20 8.87 8.99
CA PHE A 496 -4.23 8.11 9.78
C PHE A 496 -4.85 7.76 11.13
N TYR A 497 -4.79 6.49 11.53
CA TYR A 497 -5.48 5.98 12.72
C TYR A 497 -4.47 5.56 13.79
N LYS A 498 -4.85 5.73 15.06
CA LYS A 498 -4.03 5.32 16.20
C LYS A 498 -3.92 3.81 16.31
N GLU A 499 -2.81 3.29 15.78
CA GLU A 499 -2.41 1.90 15.93
C GLU A 499 -1.10 1.82 16.74
N GLY A 500 -0.79 0.66 17.30
CA GLY A 500 0.48 0.42 18.00
C GLY A 500 0.72 1.25 19.27
N SER A 501 2.00 1.47 19.56
CA SER A 501 2.52 2.28 20.66
C SER A 501 3.02 3.65 20.17
N SER A 502 3.82 4.36 20.95
CA SER A 502 4.32 5.71 20.60
C SER A 502 5.21 5.74 19.36
N ASP A 503 5.79 4.61 18.96
CA ASP A 503 6.56 4.43 17.72
C ASP A 503 5.69 4.64 16.47
N VAL A 504 4.40 4.33 16.56
CA VAL A 504 3.40 4.52 15.50
C VAL A 504 2.51 5.75 15.74
N TRP A 505 2.21 6.06 17.01
CA TRP A 505 1.36 7.18 17.38
C TRP A 505 2.00 8.06 18.47
N PRO A 506 2.96 8.93 18.11
CA PRO A 506 3.49 9.95 19.02
C PRO A 506 2.59 11.20 19.13
N PHE A 507 1.47 11.23 18.39
CA PHE A 507 0.56 12.37 18.23
C PHE A 507 -0.41 12.53 19.42
N ASP A 508 0.12 12.47 20.63
CA ASP A 508 -0.59 12.70 21.89
C ASP A 508 0.07 13.80 22.75
N GLN A 509 0.98 14.57 22.15
CA GLN A 509 1.66 15.74 22.72
C GLN A 509 1.21 17.04 22.05
N GLU A 510 1.71 18.19 22.53
CA GLU A 510 1.48 19.49 21.88
C GLU A 510 2.42 19.66 20.68
N PHE A 511 1.87 20.17 19.58
CA PHE A 511 2.57 20.45 18.33
C PHE A 511 2.38 21.91 17.93
N TYR A 512 3.42 22.51 17.35
CA TYR A 512 3.41 23.88 16.84
C TYR A 512 3.41 23.89 15.32
N VAL A 513 2.82 24.93 14.73
CA VAL A 513 2.74 25.13 13.27
C VAL A 513 4.05 25.68 12.71
N ILE A 514 4.38 25.25 11.49
CA ILE A 514 5.48 25.72 10.67
C ILE A 514 4.94 26.11 9.29
N LEU A 515 5.38 27.26 8.78
CA LEU A 515 5.14 27.72 7.41
C LEU A 515 6.47 28.07 6.75
N ASN A 516 6.77 27.50 5.58
CA ASN A 516 7.98 27.84 4.84
C ASN A 516 7.87 27.59 3.34
N ILE A 517 8.87 28.09 2.60
CA ILE A 517 9.20 27.63 1.25
C ILE A 517 10.67 27.20 1.24
N ALA A 518 10.92 25.90 1.12
CA ALA A 518 12.25 25.39 0.79
C ALA A 518 12.53 25.55 -0.71
N ILE A 519 13.80 25.62 -1.09
CA ILE A 519 14.27 25.71 -2.47
C ILE A 519 15.28 24.59 -2.73
N GLY A 520 15.02 23.78 -3.76
CA GLY A 520 15.84 22.61 -4.09
C GLY A 520 15.66 21.50 -3.06
N GLY A 521 16.78 20.98 -2.55
CA GLY A 521 16.78 19.85 -1.63
C GLY A 521 16.50 18.51 -2.30
N ASN A 522 16.52 17.45 -1.50
CA ASN A 522 16.42 16.06 -1.94
C ASN A 522 15.08 15.72 -2.61
N TRP A 523 14.03 16.52 -2.38
CA TRP A 523 12.73 16.33 -3.00
C TRP A 523 12.36 17.50 -3.94
N GLY A 524 12.21 18.72 -3.42
CA GLY A 524 11.86 19.90 -4.24
C GLY A 524 12.82 20.18 -5.41
N GLY A 525 14.08 19.72 -5.32
CA GLY A 525 15.14 19.92 -6.29
C GLY A 525 15.47 18.72 -7.18
N VAL A 526 14.64 17.67 -7.19
CA VAL A 526 14.88 16.46 -8.01
C VAL A 526 15.03 16.82 -9.49
N GLU A 527 14.25 17.79 -9.99
CA GLU A 527 14.36 18.32 -11.36
C GLU A 527 15.22 19.59 -11.47
N GLY A 528 16.01 19.89 -10.44
CA GLY A 528 16.80 21.12 -10.32
C GLY A 528 15.96 22.32 -9.84
N VAL A 529 16.49 23.52 -10.07
CA VAL A 529 15.82 24.78 -9.71
C VAL A 529 15.76 25.69 -10.93
N ASN A 530 14.54 26.10 -11.31
CA ASN A 530 14.35 27.04 -12.41
C ASN A 530 14.54 28.49 -11.92
N ASN A 531 15.72 29.05 -12.18
CA ASN A 531 16.06 30.41 -11.73
C ASN A 531 15.19 31.55 -12.30
N SER A 532 14.39 31.31 -13.33
CA SER A 532 13.51 32.33 -13.91
C SER A 532 12.24 32.59 -13.09
N ILE A 533 11.93 31.74 -12.11
CA ILE A 533 10.70 31.84 -11.30
C ILE A 533 10.81 32.86 -10.16
N PHE A 534 12.02 33.31 -9.83
CA PHE A 534 12.24 34.18 -8.68
C PHE A 534 11.96 35.67 -9.00
N PRO A 535 11.32 36.41 -8.09
CA PRO A 535 10.75 35.94 -6.82
C PRO A 535 9.45 35.14 -7.02
N THR A 536 9.22 34.16 -6.14
CA THR A 536 7.99 33.35 -6.09
C THR A 536 7.53 33.24 -4.64
N SER A 537 6.21 33.19 -4.42
CA SER A 537 5.62 33.41 -3.09
C SER A 537 4.53 32.41 -2.76
N MET A 538 4.46 32.06 -1.48
CA MET A 538 3.32 31.43 -0.84
C MET A 538 2.52 32.53 -0.14
N LEU A 539 1.23 32.62 -0.44
CA LEU A 539 0.33 33.59 0.16
C LEU A 539 -0.57 32.87 1.16
N VAL A 540 -0.68 33.38 2.38
CA VAL A 540 -1.50 32.79 3.44
C VAL A 540 -2.51 33.84 3.91
N ASP A 541 -3.78 33.61 3.60
CA ASP A 541 -4.91 34.47 3.99
C ASP A 541 -5.12 34.40 5.51
N TYR A 542 -5.17 33.19 6.06
CA TYR A 542 -5.24 32.97 7.51
C TYR A 542 -4.65 31.64 7.94
N VAL A 543 -4.37 31.53 9.25
CA VAL A 543 -4.21 30.27 9.97
C VAL A 543 -5.22 30.24 11.12
N ARG A 544 -6.01 29.18 11.23
CA ARG A 544 -7.03 29.02 12.26
C ARG A 544 -6.92 27.68 12.96
N VAL A 545 -7.20 27.70 14.26
CA VAL A 545 -7.28 26.50 15.09
C VAL A 545 -8.61 26.46 15.81
N TYR A 546 -9.27 25.32 15.70
CA TYR A 546 -10.56 25.04 16.32
C TYR A 546 -10.40 23.88 17.30
N SER A 547 -11.04 24.01 18.46
CA SER A 547 -11.34 22.82 19.26
C SER A 547 -12.42 22.00 18.54
N ILE A 548 -12.24 20.68 18.55
CA ILE A 548 -13.23 19.73 18.04
C ILE A 548 -14.00 19.18 19.24
N GLU A 549 -15.29 19.48 19.32
CA GLU A 549 -16.21 18.65 20.10
C GLU A 549 -16.64 17.49 19.20
N SER A 550 -15.91 16.38 19.33
CA SER A 550 -16.18 15.18 18.54
C SER A 550 -17.50 14.55 18.96
N PRO A 551 -18.27 13.98 18.01
CA PRO A 551 -19.30 13.02 18.35
C PRO A 551 -18.68 11.88 19.18
N ILE A 552 -19.39 11.36 20.18
CA ILE A 552 -18.83 10.30 21.04
C ILE A 552 -18.78 9.01 20.24
N GLY A 553 -17.58 8.61 19.85
CA GLY A 553 -17.29 7.30 19.26
C GLY A 553 -17.53 6.21 20.29
N HIS A 554 -18.52 5.35 20.07
CA HIS A 554 -18.73 4.21 20.96
C HIS A 554 -19.24 2.99 20.20
N ILE A 555 -19.03 1.82 20.80
CA ILE A 555 -19.59 0.57 20.30
C ILE A 555 -21.07 0.49 20.74
N PRO A 556 -22.03 0.37 19.81
CA PRO A 556 -23.45 0.26 20.16
C PRO A 556 -23.72 -0.84 21.19
N GLY A 557 -24.49 -0.52 22.24
CA GLY A 557 -24.89 -1.47 23.29
C GLY A 557 -23.82 -1.78 24.35
N SER A 558 -22.65 -1.13 24.29
CA SER A 558 -21.65 -1.15 25.36
C SER A 558 -21.99 -0.13 26.45
N SER A 559 -22.12 -0.56 27.72
CA SER A 559 -22.22 0.36 28.87
C SER A 559 -20.85 0.78 29.42
N THR A 560 -19.76 0.36 28.75
CA THR A 560 -18.38 0.62 29.16
C THR A 560 -17.68 1.38 28.05
N SER A 561 -17.27 2.61 28.36
CA SER A 561 -16.27 3.30 27.56
C SER A 561 -14.98 2.46 27.56
N ILE A 562 -14.43 2.21 26.38
CA ILE A 562 -13.21 1.41 26.20
C ILE A 562 -12.06 2.10 26.97
N PRO A 563 -11.10 1.37 27.57
CA PRO A 563 -9.96 1.99 28.25
C PRO A 563 -9.26 3.00 27.32
N GLY A 564 -9.32 4.28 27.68
CA GLY A 564 -8.95 5.43 26.84
C GLY A 564 -9.90 6.59 27.06
N TYR A 565 -11.20 6.31 27.20
CA TYR A 565 -12.21 7.30 27.56
C TYR A 565 -12.21 7.55 29.08
N ARG A 566 -11.33 8.42 29.58
CA ARG A 566 -11.57 9.08 30.87
C ARG A 566 -12.57 10.21 30.64
N ILE A 567 -13.84 9.90 30.87
CA ILE A 567 -14.87 10.91 31.04
C ILE A 567 -14.60 11.61 32.38
N GLU A 568 -13.86 12.71 32.38
CA GLU A 568 -14.04 13.73 33.42
C GLU A 568 -15.37 14.42 33.15
N LEU A 569 -16.46 13.77 33.59
CA LEU A 569 -17.75 14.41 33.71
C LEU A 569 -17.64 15.47 34.80
N LEU A 570 -17.28 16.70 34.39
CA LEU A 570 -17.49 17.87 35.22
C LEU A 570 -19.00 18.03 35.37
N LEU A 571 -19.55 17.43 36.43
CA LEU A 571 -20.93 17.61 36.86
C LEU A 571 -21.14 19.08 37.24
N ILE A 572 -21.38 19.93 36.23
CA ILE A 572 -22.04 21.22 36.44
C ILE A 572 -23.48 20.90 36.83
N SER A 573 -23.67 20.78 38.15
CA SER A 573 -24.96 20.53 38.74
C SER A 573 -25.86 21.73 38.46
N ILE A 574 -26.88 21.51 37.63
CA ILE A 574 -28.06 22.37 37.52
C ILE A 574 -28.79 22.30 38.88
N PHE A 575 -28.36 23.15 39.82
CA PHE A 575 -29.02 23.38 41.10
C PHE A 575 -29.82 24.68 41.04
N PHE A 576 -30.75 24.78 40.08
CA PHE A 576 -31.82 25.78 40.14
C PHE A 576 -33.13 25.11 39.75
N GLY A 577 -34.00 24.92 40.75
CA GLY A 577 -35.40 24.62 40.49
C GLY A 577 -36.04 23.47 41.26
N LEU A 578 -35.73 23.23 42.54
CA LEU A 578 -36.61 22.39 43.38
C LEU A 578 -36.43 22.56 44.91
N VAL A 579 -36.35 23.81 45.41
CA VAL A 579 -36.54 24.08 46.85
C VAL A 579 -37.35 25.37 47.08
N ILE A 580 -38.56 25.47 46.52
CA ILE A 580 -39.61 26.35 47.06
C ILE A 580 -40.95 25.62 46.98
N LEU A 581 -41.12 24.55 47.77
CA LEU A 581 -42.45 24.01 48.12
C LEU A 581 -42.35 22.95 49.24
N LYS A 582 -41.72 23.30 50.36
CA LYS A 582 -41.90 22.54 51.63
C LYS A 582 -41.51 23.33 52.88
N LYS A 583 -42.07 24.54 53.04
CA LYS A 583 -42.13 25.18 54.37
C LYS A 583 -43.28 26.19 54.48
N LYS A 584 -44.51 25.69 54.43
CA LYS A 584 -45.69 26.33 55.03
C LYS A 584 -46.75 25.25 55.22
N PHE A 585 -46.65 24.52 56.33
CA PHE A 585 -47.75 23.98 57.14
C PHE A 585 -47.13 23.31 58.39
N ASN A 586 -47.68 23.66 59.56
CA ASN A 586 -47.33 23.27 60.93
C ASN A 586 -46.16 24.03 61.59
N THR A 587 -46.38 25.27 62.00
CA THR A 587 -46.92 25.73 63.32
C THR A 587 -46.84 27.23 63.37
#